data_AF-Q11A08-F1
#
_entry.id   AF-Q11A08-F1
#
_cell.length_a   1.000
_cell.length_b   1.000
_cell.length_c   1.000
_cell.angle_alpha   90.00
_cell.angle_beta   90.00
_cell.angle_gamma   90.00
#
_symmetry.space_group_name_H-M   'P 1'
#
loop_
_entity.id
_entity.type
_entity.pdbx_description
1 polymer ?
#
loop_
_entity_poly.entity_id
_entity_poly.type
_entity_poly.pdbx_seq_one_letter_code
_entity_poly.pdbx_strand_id
1 'polypeptide(L)'
;MKPIFRAIILAFLALTLTSCSLPPDQIASRLEPSLVKVFYKNQPGHGTGFFVPGETGVCKVLTAAHVVNKEGEKLLQTKDGNVWDAASVEMFSDDIDLALVTFEPEKEKCDYPTLKIGNSEDIKQGSSIYVSGLSSRDGKMLSQFVKGNVTALNVFPQGYRVSYQALTVAGMSGAPVIDERGKVVAVHGMSDVETVKGFSSLKTSWPELELQTTWQAEEVVNTAIKHLTFSWGIPISFFRESPFYYDSGDIYGLSWWIFLSGAGIVAVSFIYVGFRYLNVSPFIAEVNNLKTQLQDEEDKGEEVQKELKSLKNSYKGLERKLEAEISERSEAEEQIQTLQVVVEKQKVLEVQLEIEMSTRYQVEEQIQTLQVAAQKERELERQLEFESQNTEDKSGVDLFLVSEVVGDYTKLRDLLAAKQWREADLETYKRMLEVAGRNLKGSLRVKDVYNFPCKDLVTIDELWIKYSDGKFGLSVQKQIYESMGGTKDYDYKVIEDFGNRVGWRQDGKWLRYHYLTFSEKYEMGCLPVSFYLERVASLLFAGMCKFIDCDL
;
A
#
# COMPACT_ATOMS: atom_id res chain seq x y z
N MET A 1 -39.72 -23.53 38.94
CA MET A 1 -38.25 -23.66 38.75
C MET A 1 -37.80 -23.61 37.29
N LYS A 2 -38.52 -24.20 36.32
CA LYS A 2 -38.19 -24.14 34.88
C LYS A 2 -38.09 -22.74 34.22
N PRO A 3 -38.90 -21.72 34.58
CA PRO A 3 -38.77 -20.39 33.96
C PRO A 3 -37.57 -19.60 34.50
N ILE A 4 -37.17 -19.85 35.74
CA ILE A 4 -36.00 -19.23 36.38
C ILE A 4 -34.71 -19.77 35.76
N PHE A 5 -34.65 -21.08 35.48
CA PHE A 5 -33.49 -21.70 34.82
C PHE A 5 -33.32 -21.21 33.36
N ARG A 6 -34.42 -20.98 32.63
CA ARG A 6 -34.37 -20.37 31.29
C ARG A 6 -33.94 -18.90 31.32
N ALA A 7 -34.39 -18.12 32.30
CA ALA A 7 -33.95 -16.74 32.49
C ALA A 7 -32.46 -16.65 32.90
N ILE A 8 -31.97 -17.58 33.72
CA ILE A 8 -30.55 -17.65 34.12
C ILE A 8 -29.68 -18.10 32.94
N ILE A 9 -30.12 -19.05 32.10
CA ILE A 9 -29.39 -19.47 30.90
C ILE A 9 -29.38 -18.35 29.85
N LEU A 10 -30.49 -17.61 29.65
CA LEU A 10 -30.53 -16.44 28.76
C LEU A 10 -29.70 -15.26 29.30
N ALA A 11 -29.64 -15.07 30.62
CA ALA A 11 -28.76 -14.08 31.24
C ALA A 11 -27.28 -14.49 31.14
N PHE A 12 -26.95 -15.77 31.28
CA PHE A 12 -25.60 -16.31 31.06
C PHE A 12 -25.20 -16.23 29.57
N LEU A 13 -26.12 -16.47 28.62
CA LEU A 13 -25.87 -16.29 27.19
C LEU A 13 -25.69 -14.80 26.82
N ALA A 14 -26.40 -13.90 27.49
CA ALA A 14 -26.25 -12.46 27.30
C ALA A 14 -24.95 -11.89 27.93
N LEU A 15 -24.39 -12.57 28.94
CA LEU A 15 -23.11 -12.24 29.56
C LEU A 15 -21.88 -12.78 28.79
N THR A 16 -22.06 -13.64 27.79
CA THR A 16 -20.95 -14.21 26.98
C THR A 16 -20.68 -13.48 25.66
N LEU A 17 -21.39 -12.40 25.34
CA LEU A 17 -21.23 -11.66 24.06
C LEU A 17 -20.84 -10.19 24.22
N THR A 18 -20.23 -9.81 25.35
CA THR A 18 -19.43 -8.59 25.40
C THR A 18 -18.00 -8.93 25.02
N SER A 19 -17.67 -8.81 23.73
CA SER A 19 -16.29 -8.59 23.29
C SER A 19 -15.81 -7.31 23.98
N CYS A 20 -15.32 -7.44 25.21
CA CYS A 20 -14.97 -6.31 26.05
C CYS A 20 -13.70 -5.70 25.50
N SER A 21 -13.84 -4.71 24.62
CA SER A 21 -12.75 -3.84 24.19
C SER A 21 -12.11 -3.23 25.44
N LEU A 22 -10.80 -3.37 25.60
CA LEU A 22 -10.10 -2.77 26.73
C LEU A 22 -9.96 -1.26 26.48
N PRO A 23 -10.10 -0.42 27.53
CA PRO A 23 -9.77 1.00 27.42
C PRO A 23 -8.33 1.19 26.92
N PRO A 24 -8.05 2.16 26.02
CA PRO A 24 -6.73 2.31 25.41
C PRO A 24 -5.58 2.50 26.42
N ASP A 25 -5.84 3.17 27.54
CA ASP A 25 -4.89 3.36 28.65
C ASP A 25 -4.56 2.04 29.37
N GLN A 26 -5.54 1.15 29.51
CA GLN A 26 -5.31 -0.19 30.06
C GLN A 26 -4.54 -1.08 29.08
N ILE A 27 -4.75 -0.91 27.77
CA ILE A 27 -3.94 -1.58 26.76
C ILE A 27 -2.50 -1.09 26.89
N ALA A 28 -2.26 0.22 26.80
CA ALA A 28 -0.92 0.81 26.85
C ALA A 28 -0.14 0.36 28.09
N SER A 29 -0.73 0.47 29.28
CA SER A 29 -0.08 0.08 30.55
C SER A 29 0.29 -1.41 30.63
N ARG A 30 -0.43 -2.30 29.94
CA ARG A 30 -0.08 -3.72 29.85
C ARG A 30 1.05 -4.00 28.84
N LEU A 31 1.18 -3.16 27.82
CA LEU A 31 2.20 -3.32 26.78
C LEU A 31 3.58 -2.85 27.25
N GLU A 32 3.65 -1.72 27.95
CA GLU A 32 4.94 -1.06 28.26
C GLU A 32 6.00 -1.97 28.90
N PRO A 33 5.69 -2.82 29.90
CA PRO A 33 6.70 -3.66 30.52
C PRO A 33 7.19 -4.80 29.62
N SER A 34 6.47 -5.07 28.53
CA SER A 34 6.77 -6.12 27.57
C SER A 34 7.63 -5.64 26.39
N LEU A 35 7.88 -4.34 26.27
CA LEU A 35 8.65 -3.74 25.18
C LEU A 35 10.15 -3.79 25.46
N VAL A 36 10.92 -4.07 24.41
CA VAL A 36 12.37 -4.23 24.46
C VAL A 36 12.99 -3.34 23.39
N LYS A 37 14.02 -2.57 23.74
CA LYS A 37 14.80 -1.84 22.76
C LYS A 37 15.88 -2.75 22.20
N VAL A 38 15.95 -2.87 20.88
CA VAL A 38 16.98 -3.65 20.19
C VAL A 38 17.94 -2.68 19.50
N PHE A 39 19.23 -2.78 19.78
CA PHE A 39 20.25 -1.88 19.26
C PHE A 39 21.60 -2.56 19.09
N TYR A 40 22.56 -1.86 18.49
CA TYR A 40 23.89 -2.39 18.24
C TYR A 40 24.91 -1.68 19.10
N LYS A 41 25.87 -2.45 19.61
CA LYS A 41 26.97 -1.88 20.38
C LYS A 41 27.76 -0.90 19.52
N ASN A 42 27.96 0.31 20.06
CA ASN A 42 28.71 1.40 19.42
C ASN A 42 28.21 1.83 18.03
N GLN A 43 26.97 1.49 17.66
CA GLN A 43 26.38 1.96 16.41
C GLN A 43 25.09 2.75 16.68
N PRO A 44 24.80 3.78 15.88
CA PRO A 44 23.58 4.55 16.00
C PRO A 44 22.37 3.76 15.50
N GLY A 45 21.20 4.07 16.05
CA GLY A 45 19.93 3.45 15.67
C GLY A 45 19.48 2.36 16.63
N HIS A 46 18.17 2.12 16.62
CA HIS A 46 17.53 1.08 17.41
C HIS A 46 16.20 0.71 16.74
N GLY A 47 15.66 -0.43 17.13
CA GLY A 47 14.28 -0.81 16.90
C GLY A 47 13.61 -1.22 18.21
N THR A 48 12.37 -1.67 18.07
CA THR A 48 11.54 -2.22 19.13
C THR A 48 11.40 -3.72 18.93
N GLY A 49 11.42 -4.48 20.01
CA GLY A 49 10.90 -5.83 20.07
C GLY A 49 9.94 -5.96 21.24
N PHE A 50 9.34 -7.13 21.40
CA PHE A 50 8.48 -7.42 22.54
C PHE A 50 8.58 -8.88 22.98
N PHE A 51 8.35 -9.11 24.26
CA PHE A 51 8.40 -10.45 24.84
C PHE A 51 7.26 -11.33 24.35
N VAL A 52 7.63 -12.54 23.92
CA VAL A 52 6.72 -13.63 23.54
C VAL A 52 6.95 -14.83 24.46
N PRO A 53 5.97 -15.75 24.59
CA PRO A 53 6.15 -16.97 25.38
C PRO A 53 7.41 -17.74 24.97
N GLY A 54 8.13 -18.27 25.96
CA GLY A 54 9.38 -18.99 25.77
C GLY A 54 9.63 -20.04 26.86
N GLU A 55 10.72 -20.78 26.71
CA GLU A 55 11.15 -21.81 27.66
C GLU A 55 11.62 -21.20 28.99
N THR A 56 11.69 -22.05 30.02
CA THR A 56 12.20 -21.63 31.33
C THR A 56 13.68 -21.28 31.21
N GLY A 57 14.07 -20.11 31.71
CA GLY A 57 15.46 -19.64 31.70
C GLY A 57 15.89 -18.91 30.43
N VAL A 58 15.03 -18.79 29.41
CA VAL A 58 15.33 -18.06 28.18
C VAL A 58 14.25 -17.01 27.91
N CYS A 59 14.66 -15.77 27.68
CA CYS A 59 13.76 -14.71 27.25
C CYS A 59 13.71 -14.63 25.73
N LYS A 60 12.51 -14.75 25.14
CA LYS A 60 12.27 -14.65 23.69
C LYS A 60 11.66 -13.28 23.35
N VAL A 61 12.26 -12.60 22.38
CA VAL A 61 11.84 -11.27 21.90
C VAL A 61 11.58 -11.34 20.41
N LEU A 62 10.35 -11.01 20.00
CA LEU A 62 9.99 -10.92 18.59
C LEU A 62 10.20 -9.49 18.08
N THR A 63 10.76 -9.33 16.89
CA THR A 63 11.03 -8.04 16.24
C THR A 63 11.04 -8.19 14.71
N ALA A 64 11.23 -7.08 13.99
CA ALA A 64 11.41 -7.12 12.54
C ALA A 64 12.85 -7.54 12.19
N ALA A 65 13.05 -8.31 11.11
CA ALA A 65 14.36 -8.85 10.76
C ALA A 65 15.37 -7.76 10.43
N HIS A 66 14.98 -6.69 9.73
CA HIS A 66 15.85 -5.57 9.40
C HIS A 66 16.38 -4.82 10.63
N VAL A 67 15.73 -4.95 11.80
CA VAL A 67 16.23 -4.41 13.07
C VAL A 67 17.49 -5.18 13.51
N VAL A 68 17.60 -6.47 13.19
CA VAL A 68 18.66 -7.37 13.65
C VAL A 68 19.58 -7.91 12.53
N ASN A 69 19.34 -7.52 11.28
CA ASN A 69 20.11 -7.98 10.11
C ASN A 69 21.43 -7.22 9.86
N LYS A 70 21.78 -6.21 10.66
CA LYS A 70 23.08 -5.51 10.49
C LYS A 70 24.20 -6.32 11.13
N GLU A 71 25.42 -6.11 10.62
CA GLU A 71 26.62 -6.66 11.25
C GLU A 71 26.90 -5.95 12.58
N GLY A 72 27.43 -6.71 13.55
CA GLY A 72 27.78 -6.22 14.89
C GLY A 72 27.04 -6.94 16.02
N GLU A 73 27.47 -6.65 17.25
CA GLU A 73 26.91 -7.17 18.50
C GLU A 73 25.53 -6.54 18.78
N LYS A 74 24.49 -7.38 18.88
CA LYS A 74 23.11 -6.96 19.17
C LYS A 74 22.89 -6.96 20.68
N LEU A 75 22.31 -5.88 21.17
CA LEU A 75 21.99 -5.65 22.57
C LEU A 75 20.49 -5.43 22.73
N LEU A 76 19.94 -5.98 23.81
CA LEU A 76 18.55 -5.81 24.20
C LEU A 76 18.49 -5.01 25.49
N GLN A 77 17.76 -3.89 25.50
CA GLN A 77 17.51 -3.11 26.70
C GLN A 77 16.05 -3.26 27.14
N THR A 78 15.85 -3.75 28.35
CA THR A 78 14.55 -4.00 28.97
C THR A 78 14.05 -2.78 29.74
N LYS A 79 12.76 -2.78 30.12
CA LYS A 79 12.09 -1.63 30.76
C LYS A 79 12.71 -1.20 32.10
N ASP A 80 13.28 -2.14 32.83
CA ASP A 80 14.05 -1.94 34.07
C ASP A 80 15.43 -1.29 33.85
N GLY A 81 15.85 -1.13 32.60
CA GLY A 81 17.13 -0.51 32.21
C GLY A 81 18.26 -1.51 32.02
N ASN A 82 18.05 -2.79 32.31
CA ASN A 82 19.05 -3.84 32.09
C ASN A 82 19.37 -4.00 30.61
N VAL A 83 20.63 -4.32 30.31
CA VAL A 83 21.14 -4.53 28.94
C VAL A 83 21.68 -5.94 28.85
N TRP A 84 21.22 -6.67 27.83
CA TRP A 84 21.54 -8.08 27.61
C TRP A 84 22.17 -8.27 26.24
N ASP A 85 23.17 -9.14 26.16
CA ASP A 85 23.69 -9.62 24.89
C ASP A 85 22.69 -10.59 24.25
N ALA A 86 22.48 -10.46 22.93
CA ALA A 86 21.69 -11.43 22.19
C ALA A 86 22.40 -12.79 22.17
N ALA A 87 21.78 -13.84 22.70
CA ALA A 87 22.28 -15.20 22.71
C ALA A 87 22.08 -15.89 21.35
N SER A 88 20.88 -15.75 20.76
CA SER A 88 20.59 -16.18 19.40
C SER A 88 19.73 -15.17 18.65
N VAL A 89 19.89 -15.14 17.32
CA VAL A 89 19.05 -14.38 16.39
C VAL A 89 18.63 -15.33 15.28
N GLU A 90 17.35 -15.62 15.21
CA GLU A 90 16.76 -16.54 14.25
C GLU A 90 15.82 -15.76 13.31
N MET A 91 16.16 -15.75 12.04
CA MET A 91 15.29 -15.20 10.99
C MET A 91 14.28 -16.28 10.57
N PHE A 92 13.02 -15.91 10.35
CA PHE A 92 11.98 -16.89 10.02
C PHE A 92 12.16 -17.48 8.62
N SER A 93 12.57 -16.64 7.66
CA SER A 93 13.02 -16.99 6.31
C SER A 93 13.57 -15.74 5.63
N ASP A 94 14.39 -15.87 4.58
CA ASP A 94 14.91 -14.73 3.82
C ASP A 94 13.81 -13.82 3.22
N ASP A 95 12.61 -14.38 2.99
CA ASP A 95 11.46 -13.69 2.42
C ASP A 95 10.45 -13.17 3.47
N ILE A 96 10.79 -13.19 4.77
CA ILE A 96 9.93 -12.67 5.84
C ILE A 96 10.76 -11.75 6.73
N ASP A 97 10.36 -10.48 6.85
CA ASP A 97 11.06 -9.48 7.66
C ASP A 97 10.77 -9.62 9.17
N LEU A 98 10.81 -10.86 9.67
CA LEU A 98 10.52 -11.21 11.06
C LEU A 98 11.70 -11.97 11.66
N ALA A 99 12.05 -11.64 12.90
CA ALA A 99 13.13 -12.29 13.62
C ALA A 99 12.78 -12.54 15.08
N LEU A 100 13.33 -13.63 15.60
CA LEU A 100 13.30 -13.99 17.01
C LEU A 100 14.69 -13.79 17.60
N VAL A 101 14.75 -13.06 18.70
CA VAL A 101 15.99 -12.84 19.44
C VAL A 101 15.85 -13.44 20.82
N THR A 102 16.87 -14.14 21.30
CA THR A 102 16.90 -14.69 22.64
C THR A 102 18.00 -14.07 23.48
N PHE A 103 17.81 -14.06 24.79
CA PHE A 103 18.88 -13.83 25.76
C PHE A 103 18.60 -14.62 27.04
N GLU A 104 19.65 -14.88 27.81
CA GLU A 104 19.59 -15.60 29.07
C GLU A 104 19.65 -14.60 30.23
N PRO A 105 18.57 -14.41 31.01
CA PRO A 105 18.62 -13.57 32.20
C PRO A 105 19.46 -14.23 33.31
N GLU A 106 20.03 -13.43 34.22
CA GLU A 106 20.83 -13.94 35.36
C GLU A 106 20.05 -14.88 36.31
N LYS A 107 18.71 -14.83 36.27
CA LYS A 107 17.83 -15.69 37.07
C LYS A 107 17.32 -16.85 36.22
N GLU A 108 16.99 -17.97 36.86
CA GLU A 108 16.46 -19.19 36.22
C GLU A 108 15.14 -18.99 35.43
N LYS A 109 14.50 -17.81 35.47
CA LYS A 109 13.24 -17.53 34.76
C LYS A 109 13.24 -16.18 34.05
N CYS A 110 12.60 -16.13 32.89
CA CYS A 110 12.27 -14.88 32.22
C CYS A 110 11.11 -14.19 32.98
N ASP A 111 11.45 -13.24 33.83
CA ASP A 111 10.48 -12.53 34.70
C ASP A 111 9.72 -11.41 33.96
N TYR A 112 9.96 -11.22 32.65
CA TYR A 112 9.31 -10.17 31.86
C TYR A 112 7.94 -10.63 31.33
N PRO A 113 6.90 -9.78 31.40
CA PRO A 113 5.57 -10.16 30.96
C PRO A 113 5.53 -10.33 29.43
N THR A 114 4.90 -11.41 28.98
CA THR A 114 4.73 -11.72 27.56
C THR A 114 3.41 -11.19 27.04
N LEU A 115 3.37 -10.77 25.78
CA LEU A 115 2.14 -10.33 25.14
C LEU A 115 1.27 -11.50 24.68
N LYS A 116 -0.05 -11.34 24.77
CA LYS A 116 -1.00 -12.34 24.26
C LYS A 116 -1.03 -12.30 22.74
N ILE A 117 -0.70 -13.42 22.11
CA ILE A 117 -0.75 -13.58 20.66
C ILE A 117 -2.21 -13.77 20.20
N GLY A 118 -2.62 -13.00 19.20
CA GLY A 118 -3.93 -13.05 18.57
C GLY A 118 -3.92 -13.75 17.21
N ASN A 119 -4.91 -13.42 16.37
CA ASN A 119 -4.98 -13.87 14.98
C ASN A 119 -5.03 -12.66 14.05
N SER A 120 -4.16 -12.62 13.02
CA SER A 120 -4.19 -11.59 11.98
C SER A 120 -5.45 -11.64 11.11
N GLU A 121 -6.17 -12.76 11.08
CA GLU A 121 -7.43 -12.90 10.34
C GLU A 121 -8.63 -12.29 11.08
N ASP A 122 -8.48 -11.96 12.38
CA ASP A 122 -9.54 -11.34 13.17
C ASP A 122 -9.70 -9.83 12.84
N ILE A 123 -8.72 -9.23 12.17
CA ILE A 123 -8.77 -7.84 11.72
C ILE A 123 -9.22 -7.75 10.27
N LYS A 124 -9.94 -6.68 9.93
CA LYS A 124 -10.43 -6.37 8.59
C LYS A 124 -10.18 -4.90 8.27
N GLN A 125 -10.34 -4.52 7.01
CA GLN A 125 -10.31 -3.10 6.64
C GLN A 125 -11.28 -2.29 7.52
N GLY A 126 -10.79 -1.19 8.09
CA GLY A 126 -11.49 -0.35 9.06
C GLY A 126 -11.34 -0.77 10.52
N SER A 127 -10.76 -1.94 10.83
CA SER A 127 -10.47 -2.34 12.22
C SER A 127 -9.54 -1.33 12.89
N SER A 128 -9.87 -0.93 14.12
CA SER A 128 -8.97 -0.13 14.95
C SER A 128 -7.85 -1.00 15.51
N ILE A 129 -6.64 -0.47 15.48
CA ILE A 129 -5.43 -1.09 16.01
C ILE A 129 -4.65 -0.08 16.84
N TYR A 130 -3.70 -0.58 17.63
CA TYR A 130 -2.75 0.22 18.39
C TYR A 130 -1.33 -0.27 18.12
N VAL A 131 -0.40 0.65 17.88
CA VAL A 131 1.03 0.35 17.74
C VAL A 131 1.74 0.91 18.97
N SER A 132 2.44 0.05 19.70
CA SER A 132 3.14 0.43 20.93
C SER A 132 4.64 0.20 20.77
N GLY A 133 5.39 1.26 20.51
CA GLY A 133 6.81 1.16 20.15
C GLY A 133 7.68 2.09 20.96
N LEU A 134 8.98 1.88 20.87
CA LEU A 134 9.99 2.67 21.57
C LEU A 134 10.59 3.67 20.59
N SER A 135 10.75 4.90 21.03
CA SER A 135 11.50 5.92 20.31
C SER A 135 12.55 6.54 21.20
N SER A 136 13.58 7.13 20.60
CA SER A 136 14.63 7.84 21.33
C SER A 136 14.64 9.30 20.94
N ARG A 137 14.61 10.18 21.95
CA ARG A 137 14.78 11.63 21.80
C ARG A 137 15.77 12.09 22.86
N ASP A 138 16.87 12.69 22.42
CA ASP A 138 17.93 13.22 23.30
C ASP A 138 18.49 12.19 24.30
N GLY A 139 18.65 10.93 23.86
CA GLY A 139 19.12 9.82 24.69
C GLY A 139 18.08 9.26 25.67
N LYS A 140 16.92 9.90 25.81
CA LYS A 140 15.80 9.40 26.62
C LYS A 140 14.92 8.48 25.78
N MET A 141 14.65 7.29 26.33
CA MET A 141 13.73 6.32 25.76
C MET A 141 12.29 6.72 26.08
N LEU A 142 11.46 6.80 25.05
CA LEU A 142 10.06 7.17 25.16
C LEU A 142 9.20 6.03 24.60
N SER A 143 8.27 5.54 25.41
CA SER A 143 7.20 4.67 24.95
C SER A 143 6.19 5.51 24.16
N GLN A 144 5.89 5.08 22.94
CA GLN A 144 4.91 5.68 22.06
C GLN A 144 3.74 4.71 21.89
N PHE A 145 2.53 5.18 22.18
CA PHE A 145 1.30 4.42 21.99
C PHE A 145 0.41 5.15 20.99
N VAL A 146 0.24 4.56 19.81
CA VAL A 146 -0.39 5.22 18.66
C VAL A 146 -1.62 4.44 18.23
N LYS A 147 -2.77 5.11 18.12
CA LYS A 147 -3.98 4.53 17.52
C LYS A 147 -3.89 4.61 16.00
N GLY A 148 -4.31 3.56 15.32
CA GLY A 148 -4.45 3.51 13.87
C GLY A 148 -5.66 2.71 13.41
N ASN A 149 -5.88 2.68 12.10
CA ASN A 149 -6.93 1.87 11.48
C ASN A 149 -6.37 1.09 10.29
N VAL A 150 -6.78 -0.17 10.15
CA VAL A 150 -6.41 -1.03 9.01
C VAL A 150 -7.01 -0.47 7.73
N THR A 151 -6.17 -0.28 6.71
CA THR A 151 -6.54 0.34 5.43
C THR A 151 -6.63 -0.68 4.31
N ALA A 152 -5.82 -1.75 4.35
CA ALA A 152 -5.88 -2.86 3.42
C ALA A 152 -5.25 -4.13 4.02
N LEU A 153 -5.67 -5.29 3.51
CA LEU A 153 -5.06 -6.59 3.76
C LEU A 153 -4.59 -7.15 2.41
N ASN A 154 -3.35 -6.85 2.05
CA ASN A 154 -2.78 -7.16 0.72
C ASN A 154 -1.39 -7.74 0.90
N VAL A 155 -1.01 -8.70 0.05
CA VAL A 155 0.36 -9.23 0.06
C VAL A 155 1.33 -8.17 -0.46
N PHE A 156 2.37 -7.92 0.32
CA PHE A 156 3.51 -7.07 0.00
C PHE A 156 4.79 -7.89 0.24
N PRO A 157 5.93 -7.60 -0.43
CA PRO A 157 7.18 -8.36 -0.28
C PRO A 157 7.61 -8.52 1.18
N GLN A 158 8.47 -9.49 1.47
CA GLN A 158 9.03 -9.71 2.82
C GLN A 158 7.98 -10.05 3.91
N GLY A 159 6.86 -10.65 3.53
CA GLY A 159 5.82 -11.10 4.47
C GLY A 159 4.89 -9.99 4.98
N TYR A 160 5.01 -8.76 4.51
CA TYR A 160 4.08 -7.68 4.87
C TYR A 160 2.69 -7.96 4.31
N ARG A 161 1.64 -7.94 5.15
CA ARG A 161 0.25 -8.14 4.67
C ARG A 161 -0.82 -7.22 5.26
N VAL A 162 -0.49 -6.47 6.31
CA VAL A 162 -1.44 -5.59 7.00
C VAL A 162 -1.03 -4.14 6.76
N SER A 163 -1.77 -3.40 5.95
CA SER A 163 -1.58 -1.96 5.79
C SER A 163 -2.51 -1.21 6.74
N TYR A 164 -2.01 -0.16 7.38
CA TYR A 164 -2.79 0.68 8.29
C TYR A 164 -2.31 2.12 8.29
N GLN A 165 -3.21 3.04 8.60
CA GLN A 165 -2.87 4.43 8.84
C GLN A 165 -2.57 4.64 10.32
N ALA A 166 -1.30 4.88 10.65
CA ALA A 166 -0.82 5.17 12.00
C ALA A 166 0.43 6.05 11.93
N LEU A 167 0.52 7.06 12.82
CA LEU A 167 1.68 7.95 12.88
C LEU A 167 2.79 7.34 13.74
N THR A 168 3.57 6.44 13.16
CA THR A 168 4.75 5.86 13.82
C THR A 168 5.98 6.72 13.59
N VAL A 169 6.99 6.54 14.44
CA VAL A 169 8.26 7.29 14.38
C VAL A 169 9.44 6.32 14.37
N ALA A 170 10.60 6.80 13.93
CA ALA A 170 11.82 6.02 13.88
C ALA A 170 12.13 5.38 15.25
N GLY A 171 12.46 4.09 15.22
CA GLY A 171 12.68 3.25 16.40
C GLY A 171 11.52 2.30 16.72
N MET A 172 10.33 2.55 16.17
CA MET A 172 9.16 1.70 16.41
C MET A 172 9.13 0.43 15.56
N SER A 173 10.02 0.26 14.57
CA SER A 173 10.10 -0.99 13.78
C SER A 173 10.34 -2.19 14.69
N GLY A 174 9.58 -3.27 14.46
CA GLY A 174 9.47 -4.45 15.31
C GLY A 174 8.49 -4.33 16.48
N ALA A 175 7.80 -3.19 16.64
CA ALA A 175 6.78 -3.01 17.68
C ALA A 175 5.55 -3.92 17.47
N PRO A 176 4.89 -4.34 18.55
CA PRO A 176 3.63 -5.07 18.44
C PRO A 176 2.50 -4.16 17.94
N VAL A 177 1.71 -4.69 17.01
CA VAL A 177 0.42 -4.13 16.56
C VAL A 177 -0.70 -4.91 17.24
N ILE A 178 -1.55 -4.21 17.97
CA ILE A 178 -2.50 -4.76 18.93
C ILE A 178 -3.93 -4.43 18.53
N ASP A 179 -4.84 -5.39 18.67
CA ASP A 179 -6.28 -5.18 18.48
C ASP A 179 -6.95 -4.53 19.71
N GLU A 180 -8.24 -4.19 19.60
CA GLU A 180 -9.02 -3.61 20.71
C GLU A 180 -9.19 -4.54 21.93
N ARG A 181 -8.85 -5.83 21.79
CA ARG A 181 -8.90 -6.85 22.86
C ARG A 181 -7.55 -6.98 23.56
N GLY A 182 -6.53 -6.23 23.14
CA GLY A 182 -5.19 -6.28 23.72
C GLY A 182 -4.35 -7.47 23.23
N LYS A 183 -4.67 -8.06 22.08
CA LYS A 183 -3.90 -9.16 21.48
C LYS A 183 -3.04 -8.68 20.31
N VAL A 184 -1.83 -9.22 20.19
CA VAL A 184 -0.94 -8.95 19.05
C VAL A 184 -1.53 -9.56 17.79
N VAL A 185 -1.71 -8.77 16.74
CA VAL A 185 -2.24 -9.18 15.44
C VAL A 185 -1.25 -8.97 14.29
N ALA A 186 -0.23 -8.15 14.49
CA ALA A 186 0.89 -8.00 13.56
C ALA A 186 2.13 -7.47 14.29
N VAL A 187 3.28 -7.51 13.62
CA VAL A 187 4.52 -6.84 14.00
C VAL A 187 4.71 -5.66 13.06
N HIS A 188 4.82 -4.45 13.58
CA HIS A 188 5.07 -3.25 12.79
C HIS A 188 6.46 -3.34 12.18
N GLY A 189 6.59 -3.10 10.89
CA GLY A 189 7.90 -3.11 10.24
C GLY A 189 8.26 -1.75 9.66
N MET A 190 7.65 -1.37 8.54
CA MET A 190 8.02 -0.16 7.78
C MET A 190 6.89 0.87 7.73
N SER A 191 7.27 2.15 7.76
CA SER A 191 6.42 3.27 7.34
C SER A 191 6.84 3.82 5.96
N ASP A 192 5.92 4.46 5.24
CA ASP A 192 6.23 5.15 3.98
C ASP A 192 7.35 6.21 4.16
N VAL A 193 7.47 6.80 5.35
CA VAL A 193 8.51 7.78 5.71
C VAL A 193 9.91 7.15 5.84
N GLU A 194 10.01 5.92 6.36
CA GLU A 194 11.27 5.19 6.48
C GLU A 194 11.78 4.70 5.11
N THR A 195 10.86 4.34 4.22
CA THR A 195 11.18 4.03 2.80
C THR A 195 11.87 5.24 2.16
N VAL A 196 11.29 6.43 2.30
CA VAL A 196 11.82 7.67 1.72
C VAL A 196 13.16 8.08 2.34
N LYS A 197 13.33 7.92 3.67
CA LYS A 197 14.63 8.18 4.33
C LYS A 197 15.72 7.18 3.94
N GLY A 198 15.36 5.91 3.70
CA GLY A 198 16.25 4.90 3.15
C GLY A 198 16.80 5.30 1.77
N PHE A 199 15.92 5.77 0.89
CA PHE A 199 16.31 6.36 -0.41
C PHE A 199 17.25 7.57 -0.24
N SER A 200 17.01 8.45 0.74
CA SER A 200 17.91 9.58 1.03
C SER A 200 19.28 9.15 1.54
N SER A 201 19.40 8.03 2.27
CA SER A 201 20.71 7.50 2.71
C SER A 201 21.50 6.75 1.62
N LEU A 202 20.84 6.29 0.56
CA LEU A 202 21.50 5.81 -0.65
C LEU A 202 22.12 6.95 -1.46
N LYS A 203 21.58 8.17 -1.31
CA LYS A 203 22.02 9.40 -1.97
C LYS A 203 23.42 9.88 -1.55
N THR A 204 23.88 9.53 -0.36
CA THR A 204 25.23 9.88 0.16
C THR A 204 26.39 9.23 -0.60
N SER A 205 26.11 8.36 -1.58
CA SER A 205 27.12 7.71 -2.43
C SER A 205 27.32 8.38 -3.80
N TRP A 206 26.59 9.45 -4.11
CA TRP A 206 26.56 10.05 -5.45
C TRP A 206 27.47 11.29 -5.59
N PRO A 207 28.09 11.55 -6.77
CA PRO A 207 29.02 12.67 -6.96
C PRO A 207 28.35 14.04 -6.83
N GLU A 208 29.12 15.01 -6.34
CA GLU A 208 28.70 16.34 -5.84
C GLU A 208 27.98 17.27 -6.86
N LEU A 209 27.84 16.88 -8.13
CA LEU A 209 27.18 17.66 -9.17
C LEU A 209 25.63 17.57 -9.14
N GLU A 210 25.05 16.71 -8.31
CA GLU A 210 23.59 16.52 -8.17
C GLU A 210 22.97 17.28 -6.98
N LEU A 211 23.73 18.11 -6.26
CA LEU A 211 23.21 18.79 -5.06
C LEU A 211 22.21 19.93 -5.34
N GLN A 212 22.11 20.43 -6.58
CA GLN A 212 21.20 21.53 -6.95
C GLN A 212 19.75 21.09 -7.26
N THR A 213 19.53 19.83 -7.64
CA THR A 213 18.20 19.22 -7.88
C THR A 213 17.52 18.74 -6.59
N THR A 214 18.18 18.90 -5.44
CA THR A 214 17.75 18.29 -4.16
C THR A 214 16.63 19.03 -3.44
N TRP A 215 16.50 20.35 -3.59
CA TRP A 215 15.42 21.13 -2.94
C TRP A 215 14.03 20.74 -3.45
N GLN A 216 13.90 20.47 -4.76
CA GLN A 216 12.66 19.96 -5.35
C GLN A 216 12.36 18.52 -4.89
N ALA A 217 13.39 17.69 -4.69
CA ALA A 217 13.22 16.36 -4.12
C ALA A 217 12.83 16.41 -2.63
N GLU A 218 13.38 17.33 -1.83
CA GLU A 218 12.99 17.53 -0.43
C GLU A 218 11.56 18.08 -0.31
N GLU A 219 11.11 18.95 -1.21
CA GLU A 219 9.76 19.49 -1.19
C GLU A 219 8.72 18.47 -1.68
N VAL A 220 9.06 17.65 -2.68
CA VAL A 220 8.25 16.50 -3.11
C VAL A 220 8.20 15.43 -2.02
N VAL A 221 9.32 15.16 -1.33
CA VAL A 221 9.37 14.25 -0.17
C VAL A 221 8.57 14.82 1.00
N ASN A 222 8.71 16.10 1.35
CA ASN A 222 7.97 16.73 2.45
C ASN A 222 6.46 16.86 2.15
N THR A 223 6.08 17.01 0.88
CA THR A 223 4.69 17.02 0.43
C THR A 223 4.12 15.59 0.34
N ALA A 224 4.93 14.60 -0.04
CA ALA A 224 4.59 13.18 0.01
C ALA A 224 4.47 12.65 1.46
N ILE A 225 5.31 13.11 2.39
CA ILE A 225 5.22 12.85 3.84
C ILE A 225 3.89 13.38 4.41
N LYS A 226 3.32 14.43 3.81
CA LYS A 226 1.98 14.94 4.16
C LYS A 226 0.83 14.05 3.64
N HIS A 227 1.08 13.18 2.66
CA HIS A 227 0.07 12.39 1.94
C HIS A 227 0.28 10.86 1.97
N LEU A 228 1.36 10.36 2.58
CA LEU A 228 1.68 8.92 2.73
C LEU A 228 1.90 8.60 4.21
N THR A 229 0.82 8.24 4.89
CA THR A 229 0.81 7.86 6.33
C THR A 229 0.47 6.39 6.51
N PHE A 230 0.73 5.57 5.49
CA PHE A 230 0.52 4.14 5.60
C PHE A 230 1.76 3.50 6.22
N SER A 231 1.48 2.59 7.15
CA SER A 231 2.44 1.73 7.80
C SER A 231 2.07 0.29 7.46
N TRP A 232 3.08 -0.56 7.46
CA TRP A 232 2.92 -1.97 7.14
C TRP A 232 3.28 -2.84 8.34
N GLY A 233 2.49 -3.88 8.52
CA GLY A 233 2.65 -4.90 9.53
C GLY A 233 2.77 -6.29 8.92
N ILE A 234 3.64 -7.07 9.54
CA ILE A 234 3.85 -8.49 9.27
C ILE A 234 2.83 -9.26 10.11
N PRO A 235 1.95 -10.08 9.51
CA PRO A 235 1.00 -10.90 10.24
C PRO A 235 1.64 -11.70 11.37
N ILE A 236 1.02 -11.67 12.55
CA ILE A 236 1.46 -12.48 13.69
C ILE A 236 1.27 -13.98 13.43
N SER A 237 0.47 -14.36 12.42
CA SER A 237 0.30 -15.75 11.99
C SER A 237 1.62 -16.42 11.64
N PHE A 238 2.58 -15.69 11.03
CA PHE A 238 3.92 -16.21 10.76
C PHE A 238 4.65 -16.66 12.02
N PHE A 239 4.48 -15.93 13.14
CA PHE A 239 5.02 -16.38 14.42
C PHE A 239 4.28 -17.61 14.93
N ARG A 240 2.95 -17.56 14.97
CA ARG A 240 2.09 -18.64 15.50
C ARG A 240 2.27 -19.98 14.78
N GLU A 241 2.52 -19.94 13.48
CA GLU A 241 2.69 -21.13 12.63
C GLU A 241 4.15 -21.61 12.58
N SER A 242 5.08 -20.87 13.20
CA SER A 242 6.48 -21.28 13.28
C SER A 242 6.73 -22.33 14.37
N PRO A 243 7.79 -23.14 14.24
CA PRO A 243 8.25 -24.04 15.30
C PRO A 243 8.51 -23.31 16.63
N PHE A 244 8.89 -22.03 16.56
CA PHE A 244 9.25 -21.21 17.72
C PHE A 244 8.09 -20.92 18.68
N TYR A 245 6.84 -21.06 18.22
CA TYR A 245 5.65 -20.78 19.04
C TYR A 245 5.24 -21.94 19.95
N TYR A 246 5.44 -23.19 19.53
CA TYR A 246 4.97 -24.38 20.24
C TYR A 246 6.03 -25.08 21.10
N ASP A 247 7.28 -24.60 21.08
CA ASP A 247 8.38 -25.19 21.87
C ASP A 247 8.23 -24.97 23.40
N SER A 248 7.19 -24.25 23.82
CA SER A 248 6.81 -24.13 25.23
C SER A 248 6.06 -25.37 25.74
N GLY A 249 6.77 -26.49 25.96
CA GLY A 249 6.49 -27.51 26.99
C GLY A 249 5.14 -28.26 27.06
N ASP A 250 4.13 -27.94 26.25
CA ASP A 250 2.75 -28.47 26.39
C ASP A 250 2.44 -29.70 25.50
N ILE A 251 3.46 -30.45 25.08
CA ILE A 251 3.28 -31.64 24.22
C ILE A 251 2.93 -32.90 25.04
N TYR A 252 3.01 -32.85 26.38
CA TYR A 252 2.71 -34.02 27.24
C TYR A 252 1.21 -34.22 27.57
N GLY A 253 0.30 -33.34 27.13
CA GLY A 253 -1.14 -33.44 27.43
C GLY A 253 -1.96 -34.32 26.49
N LEU A 254 -1.49 -34.56 25.27
CA LEU A 254 -2.27 -35.25 24.21
C LEU A 254 -2.00 -36.77 24.11
N SER A 255 -0.94 -37.26 24.77
CA SER A 255 -0.57 -38.69 24.73
C SER A 255 -1.43 -39.58 25.67
N TRP A 256 -1.88 -39.06 26.82
CA TRP A 256 -2.54 -39.91 27.83
C TRP A 256 -3.95 -40.39 27.44
N TRP A 257 -4.69 -39.59 26.66
CA TRP A 257 -6.04 -39.94 26.20
C TRP A 257 -6.03 -41.06 25.16
N ILE A 258 -4.95 -41.16 24.37
CA ILE A 258 -4.77 -42.23 23.39
C ILE A 258 -4.44 -43.55 24.10
N PHE A 259 -3.67 -43.52 25.21
CA PHE A 259 -3.38 -44.73 25.99
C PHE A 259 -4.55 -45.25 26.84
N LEU A 260 -5.46 -44.37 27.29
CA LEU A 260 -6.62 -44.78 28.12
C LEU A 260 -7.75 -45.47 27.33
N SER A 261 -7.79 -45.33 26.00
CA SER A 261 -8.78 -46.01 25.15
C SER A 261 -8.40 -47.45 24.76
N GLY A 262 -7.14 -47.85 24.94
CA GLY A 262 -6.63 -49.17 24.51
C GLY A 262 -6.74 -50.29 25.55
N ALA A 263 -6.99 -50.00 26.83
CA ALA A 263 -6.89 -50.99 27.91
C ALA A 263 -8.22 -51.69 28.31
N GLY A 264 -9.35 -51.33 27.71
CA GLY A 264 -10.68 -51.83 28.11
C GLY A 264 -11.08 -53.22 27.60
N ILE A 265 -10.32 -53.83 26.68
CA ILE A 265 -10.78 -55.02 25.93
C ILE A 265 -10.28 -56.35 26.52
N VAL A 266 -9.36 -56.35 27.49
CA VAL A 266 -8.74 -57.60 27.99
C VAL A 266 -9.44 -58.19 29.22
N ALA A 267 -10.31 -57.44 29.91
CA ALA A 267 -10.90 -57.88 31.19
C ALA A 267 -12.14 -58.81 31.06
N VAL A 268 -12.80 -58.87 29.90
CA VAL A 268 -14.07 -59.63 29.75
C VAL A 268 -13.85 -61.12 29.43
N SER A 269 -12.65 -61.49 28.97
CA SER A 269 -12.36 -62.87 28.55
C SER A 269 -12.05 -63.86 29.70
N PHE A 270 -11.84 -63.37 30.93
CA PHE A 270 -11.46 -64.23 32.06
C PHE A 270 -12.64 -64.76 32.90
N ILE A 271 -13.88 -64.33 32.65
CA ILE A 271 -15.06 -64.77 33.42
C ILE A 271 -15.82 -65.93 32.72
N TYR A 272 -15.54 -66.20 31.44
CA TYR A 272 -16.31 -67.13 30.61
C TYR A 272 -16.08 -68.64 30.89
N VAL A 273 -15.07 -69.01 31.69
CA VAL A 273 -14.71 -70.44 31.92
C VAL A 273 -15.36 -71.04 33.19
N GLY A 274 -16.06 -70.25 34.02
CA GLY A 274 -16.45 -70.67 35.37
C GLY A 274 -17.83 -71.31 35.59
N PHE A 275 -18.79 -71.24 34.65
CA PHE A 275 -20.16 -71.67 34.93
C PHE A 275 -20.76 -72.48 33.78
N ARG A 276 -20.31 -73.74 33.65
CA ARG A 276 -21.16 -74.80 33.09
C ARG A 276 -21.82 -75.54 34.25
N TYR A 277 -23.08 -75.93 34.03
CA TYR A 277 -24.06 -76.54 34.92
C TYR A 277 -24.92 -75.53 35.69
N LEU A 278 -26.08 -75.22 35.10
CA LEU A 278 -27.42 -75.36 35.73
C LEU A 278 -28.49 -75.09 34.65
N ASN A 279 -29.58 -75.85 34.67
CA ASN A 279 -30.68 -75.82 33.70
C ASN A 279 -31.40 -74.45 33.68
N VAL A 280 -31.44 -73.76 32.54
CA VAL A 280 -32.18 -72.49 32.41
C VAL A 280 -32.97 -72.43 31.09
N SER A 281 -34.15 -73.02 31.05
CA SER A 281 -35.06 -72.93 29.89
C SER A 281 -35.77 -71.57 29.74
N PRO A 282 -36.06 -70.76 30.79
CA PRO A 282 -36.66 -69.44 30.60
C PRO A 282 -35.67 -68.39 30.06
N PHE A 283 -34.38 -68.57 30.32
CA PHE A 283 -33.32 -67.62 29.95
C PHE A 283 -32.97 -67.68 28.46
N ILE A 284 -33.20 -68.81 27.79
CA ILE A 284 -32.93 -68.97 26.36
C ILE A 284 -33.86 -68.07 25.51
N ALA A 285 -35.11 -67.85 25.92
CA ALA A 285 -36.03 -66.98 25.19
C ALA A 285 -35.63 -65.50 25.28
N GLU A 286 -35.20 -65.05 26.46
CA GLU A 286 -34.76 -63.67 26.69
C GLU A 286 -33.39 -63.41 26.04
N VAL A 287 -32.48 -64.39 26.08
CA VAL A 287 -31.21 -64.36 25.32
C VAL A 287 -31.46 -64.32 23.82
N ASN A 288 -32.46 -65.05 23.29
CA ASN A 288 -32.78 -64.99 21.86
C ASN A 288 -33.37 -63.63 21.45
N ASN A 289 -34.19 -63.00 22.29
CA ASN A 289 -34.69 -61.64 22.05
C ASN A 289 -33.54 -60.60 22.09
N LEU A 290 -32.69 -60.67 23.12
CA LEU A 290 -31.47 -59.86 23.23
C LEU A 290 -30.51 -60.09 22.06
N LYS A 291 -30.36 -61.32 21.57
CA LYS A 291 -29.55 -61.66 20.40
C LYS A 291 -30.12 -61.01 19.14
N THR A 292 -31.45 -61.02 18.99
CA THR A 292 -32.12 -60.38 17.84
C THR A 292 -31.95 -58.86 17.88
N GLN A 293 -32.04 -58.24 19.07
CA GLN A 293 -31.76 -56.80 19.27
C GLN A 293 -30.29 -56.45 19.04
N LEU A 294 -29.37 -57.31 19.48
CA LEU A 294 -27.93 -57.11 19.24
C LEU A 294 -27.62 -57.16 17.75
N GLN A 295 -28.27 -58.06 17.02
CA GLN A 295 -28.06 -58.27 15.59
C GLN A 295 -28.65 -57.10 14.76
N ASP A 296 -29.79 -56.54 15.17
CA ASP A 296 -30.36 -55.33 14.57
C ASP A 296 -29.47 -54.08 14.82
N GLU A 297 -28.84 -53.98 15.98
CA GLU A 297 -27.86 -52.91 16.27
C GLU A 297 -26.51 -53.14 15.54
N GLU A 298 -26.12 -54.40 15.31
CA GLU A 298 -24.94 -54.76 14.52
C GLU A 298 -25.14 -54.44 13.03
N ASP A 299 -26.33 -54.73 12.48
CA ASP A 299 -26.72 -54.40 11.11
C ASP A 299 -26.79 -52.86 10.89
N LYS A 300 -27.35 -52.11 11.86
CA LYS A 300 -27.29 -50.63 11.85
C LYS A 300 -25.86 -50.11 11.95
N GLY A 301 -25.01 -50.78 12.73
CA GLY A 301 -23.58 -50.48 12.84
C GLY A 301 -22.86 -50.67 11.49
N GLU A 302 -23.16 -51.74 10.75
CA GLU A 302 -22.62 -51.96 9.41
C GLU A 302 -23.09 -50.91 8.39
N GLU A 303 -24.36 -50.50 8.46
CA GLU A 303 -24.90 -49.45 7.58
C GLU A 303 -24.24 -48.09 7.84
N VAL A 304 -24.07 -47.71 9.11
CA VAL A 304 -23.33 -46.50 9.51
C VAL A 304 -21.86 -46.60 9.08
N GLN A 305 -21.22 -47.77 9.17
CA GLN A 305 -19.85 -47.94 8.66
C GLN A 305 -19.75 -47.79 7.15
N LYS A 306 -20.77 -48.25 6.41
CA LYS A 306 -20.85 -48.09 4.96
C LYS A 306 -21.03 -46.63 4.56
N GLU A 307 -21.87 -45.88 5.27
CA GLU A 307 -22.01 -44.43 5.08
C GLU A 307 -20.73 -43.68 5.43
N LEU A 308 -20.06 -44.02 6.53
CA LEU A 308 -18.76 -43.44 6.92
C LEU A 308 -17.69 -43.68 5.85
N LYS A 309 -17.68 -44.88 5.24
CA LYS A 309 -16.76 -45.21 4.15
C LYS A 309 -17.07 -44.40 2.88
N SER A 310 -18.35 -44.22 2.56
CA SER A 310 -18.80 -43.36 1.46
C SER A 310 -18.39 -41.91 1.68
N LEU A 311 -18.61 -41.38 2.89
CA LEU A 311 -18.28 -40.01 3.26
C LEU A 311 -16.77 -39.76 3.24
N LYS A 312 -15.95 -40.70 3.73
CA LYS A 312 -14.49 -40.64 3.63
C LYS A 312 -14.00 -40.60 2.19
N ASN A 313 -14.61 -41.38 1.30
CA ASN A 313 -14.28 -41.35 -0.13
C ASN A 313 -14.66 -40.02 -0.78
N SER A 314 -15.80 -39.43 -0.39
CA SER A 314 -16.24 -38.11 -0.85
C SER A 314 -15.30 -37.01 -0.38
N TYR A 315 -14.91 -37.04 0.90
CA TYR A 315 -13.92 -36.12 1.49
C TYR A 315 -12.57 -36.20 0.76
N LYS A 316 -12.06 -37.41 0.51
CA LYS A 316 -10.83 -37.63 -0.27
C LYS A 316 -10.94 -37.19 -1.74
N GLY A 317 -12.16 -37.12 -2.28
CA GLY A 317 -12.44 -36.54 -3.59
C GLY A 317 -12.40 -35.01 -3.56
N LEU A 318 -12.90 -34.41 -2.47
CA LEU A 318 -12.85 -32.97 -2.24
C LEU A 318 -11.41 -32.48 -2.00
N GLU A 319 -10.62 -33.20 -1.20
CA GLU A 319 -9.20 -32.88 -0.96
C GLU A 319 -8.41 -32.82 -2.27
N ARG A 320 -8.57 -33.82 -3.15
CA ARG A 320 -7.89 -33.83 -4.47
C ARG A 320 -8.30 -32.67 -5.37
N LYS A 321 -9.55 -32.20 -5.28
CA LYS A 321 -10.00 -31.01 -6.03
C LYS A 321 -9.40 -29.74 -5.47
N LEU A 322 -9.36 -29.62 -4.14
CA LEU A 322 -8.75 -28.49 -3.46
C LEU A 322 -7.24 -28.41 -3.75
N GLU A 323 -6.53 -29.54 -3.73
CA GLU A 323 -5.11 -29.61 -4.09
C GLU A 323 -4.86 -29.18 -5.55
N ALA A 324 -5.72 -29.60 -6.48
CA ALA A 324 -5.62 -29.18 -7.88
C ALA A 324 -5.86 -27.67 -8.06
N GLU A 325 -6.85 -27.11 -7.36
CA GLU A 325 -7.15 -25.67 -7.41
C GLU A 325 -6.06 -24.83 -6.75
N ILE A 326 -5.44 -25.33 -5.66
CA ILE A 326 -4.24 -24.73 -5.05
C ILE A 326 -3.06 -24.75 -6.02
N SER A 327 -2.85 -25.85 -6.75
CA SER A 327 -1.79 -25.96 -7.76
C SER A 327 -1.99 -24.96 -8.90
N GLU A 328 -3.20 -24.86 -9.45
CA GLU A 328 -3.53 -23.92 -10.52
C GLU A 328 -3.37 -22.46 -10.06
N ARG A 329 -3.75 -22.16 -8.82
CA ARG A 329 -3.55 -20.84 -8.20
C ARG A 329 -2.07 -20.52 -8.00
N SER A 330 -1.26 -21.50 -7.61
CA SER A 330 0.19 -21.35 -7.47
C SER A 330 0.86 -21.02 -8.81
N GLU A 331 0.45 -21.68 -9.89
CA GLU A 331 0.95 -21.39 -11.25
C GLU A 331 0.54 -19.97 -11.70
N ALA A 332 -0.70 -19.55 -11.41
CA ALA A 332 -1.15 -18.19 -11.70
C ALA A 332 -0.40 -17.13 -10.88
N GLU A 333 -0.07 -17.41 -9.61
CA GLU A 333 0.72 -16.52 -8.75
C GLU A 333 2.16 -16.33 -9.29
N GLU A 334 2.78 -17.39 -9.79
CA GLU A 334 4.10 -17.33 -10.44
C GLU A 334 4.09 -16.49 -11.72
N GLN A 335 3.03 -16.61 -12.53
CA GLN A 335 2.84 -15.76 -13.71
C GLN A 335 2.64 -14.29 -13.34
N ILE A 336 1.87 -14.00 -12.28
CA ILE A 336 1.67 -12.63 -11.77
C ILE A 336 3.01 -12.05 -11.28
N GLN A 337 3.82 -12.81 -10.57
CA GLN A 337 5.14 -12.38 -10.12
C GLN A 337 6.06 -12.04 -11.31
N THR A 338 6.03 -12.86 -12.35
CA THR A 338 6.78 -12.61 -13.60
C THR A 338 6.31 -11.33 -14.28
N LEU A 339 5.00 -11.11 -14.38
CA LEU A 339 4.40 -9.90 -14.95
C LEU A 339 4.75 -8.64 -14.14
N GLN A 340 4.81 -8.72 -12.82
CA GLN A 340 5.20 -7.60 -11.96
C GLN A 340 6.64 -7.15 -12.25
N VAL A 341 7.57 -8.07 -12.46
CA VAL A 341 8.95 -7.75 -12.86
C VAL A 341 8.99 -7.02 -14.21
N VAL A 342 8.14 -7.42 -15.16
CA VAL A 342 8.02 -6.73 -16.47
C VAL A 342 7.46 -5.32 -16.30
N VAL A 343 6.45 -5.14 -15.45
CA VAL A 343 5.87 -3.81 -15.15
C VAL A 343 6.90 -2.89 -14.49
N GLU A 344 7.72 -3.40 -13.57
CA GLU A 344 8.79 -2.59 -12.98
C GLU A 344 9.88 -2.23 -13.98
N LYS A 345 10.28 -3.16 -14.86
CA LYS A 345 11.19 -2.85 -15.97
C LYS A 345 10.60 -1.80 -16.91
N GLN A 346 9.30 -1.84 -17.17
CA GLN A 346 8.62 -0.86 -17.99
C GLN A 346 8.61 0.53 -17.33
N LYS A 347 8.37 0.62 -16.02
CA LYS A 347 8.45 1.89 -15.28
C LYS A 347 9.85 2.49 -15.32
N VAL A 348 10.89 1.67 -15.16
CA VAL A 348 12.29 2.11 -15.28
C VAL A 348 12.56 2.63 -16.69
N LEU A 349 12.07 1.94 -17.72
CA LEU A 349 12.20 2.37 -19.10
C LEU A 349 11.43 3.67 -19.39
N GLU A 350 10.26 3.87 -18.80
CA GLU A 350 9.47 5.10 -18.90
C GLU A 350 10.22 6.29 -18.29
N VAL A 351 10.81 6.11 -17.11
CA VAL A 351 11.65 7.14 -16.47
C VAL A 351 12.89 7.45 -17.31
N GLN A 352 13.53 6.42 -17.87
CA GLN A 352 14.69 6.61 -18.74
C GLN A 352 14.30 7.38 -20.01
N LEU A 353 13.15 7.07 -20.61
CA LEU A 353 12.64 7.77 -21.78
C LEU A 353 12.32 9.23 -21.47
N GLU A 354 11.78 9.54 -20.29
CA GLU A 354 11.53 10.91 -19.84
C GLU A 354 12.83 11.72 -19.67
N ILE A 355 13.88 11.10 -19.12
CA ILE A 355 15.20 11.72 -18.98
C ILE A 355 15.84 11.98 -20.35
N GLU A 356 15.76 11.02 -21.27
CA GLU A 356 16.27 11.17 -22.64
C GLU A 356 15.51 12.25 -23.40
N MET A 357 14.18 12.30 -23.27
CA MET A 357 13.36 13.36 -23.86
C MET A 357 13.71 14.74 -23.30
N SER A 358 13.91 14.87 -21.99
CA SER A 358 14.30 16.12 -21.35
C SER A 358 15.68 16.59 -21.81
N THR A 359 16.64 15.65 -21.89
CA THR A 359 18.00 15.92 -22.37
C THR A 359 17.99 16.35 -23.83
N ARG A 360 17.23 15.64 -24.68
CA ARG A 360 17.05 16.00 -26.10
C ARG A 360 16.44 17.39 -26.24
N TYR A 361 15.44 17.73 -25.44
CA TYR A 361 14.81 19.04 -25.43
C TYR A 361 15.81 20.16 -25.09
N GLN A 362 16.65 19.97 -24.06
CA GLN A 362 17.70 20.94 -23.70
C GLN A 362 18.75 21.13 -24.80
N VAL A 363 19.15 20.03 -25.46
CA VAL A 363 20.08 20.08 -26.59
C VAL A 363 19.46 20.81 -27.78
N GLU A 364 18.18 20.56 -28.09
CA GLU A 364 17.47 21.26 -29.16
C GLU A 364 17.36 22.78 -28.89
N GLU A 365 17.12 23.18 -27.64
CA GLU A 365 17.13 24.59 -27.23
C GLU A 365 18.50 25.26 -27.41
N GLN A 366 19.58 24.56 -27.05
CA GLN A 366 20.95 25.04 -27.28
C GLN A 366 21.26 25.16 -28.77
N ILE A 367 20.87 24.17 -29.59
CA ILE A 367 21.06 24.21 -31.04
C ILE A 367 20.33 25.41 -31.64
N GLN A 368 19.09 25.67 -31.21
CA GLN A 368 18.30 26.77 -31.74
C GLN A 368 18.90 28.13 -31.34
N THR A 369 19.43 28.24 -30.12
CA THR A 369 20.13 29.44 -29.64
C THR A 369 21.40 29.70 -30.45
N LEU A 370 22.20 28.66 -30.73
CA LEU A 370 23.40 28.75 -31.56
C LEU A 370 23.08 29.09 -33.01
N GLN A 371 22.00 28.56 -33.57
CA GLN A 371 21.55 28.89 -34.92
C GLN A 371 21.14 30.36 -35.06
N VAL A 372 20.40 30.89 -34.08
CA VAL A 372 20.01 32.31 -34.03
C VAL A 372 21.25 33.20 -33.88
N ALA A 373 22.19 32.83 -33.01
CA ALA A 373 23.45 33.56 -32.86
C ALA A 373 24.25 33.60 -34.18
N ALA A 374 24.37 32.47 -34.88
CA ALA A 374 25.06 32.37 -36.17
C ALA A 374 24.33 33.09 -37.32
N GLN A 375 23.01 33.28 -37.23
CA GLN A 375 22.26 34.12 -38.18
C GLN A 375 22.50 35.60 -37.90
N LYS A 376 22.48 35.99 -36.62
CA LYS A 376 22.70 37.37 -36.19
C LYS A 376 24.11 37.85 -36.49
N GLU A 377 25.11 36.98 -36.36
CA GLU A 377 26.50 37.26 -36.77
C GLU A 377 26.59 37.53 -38.27
N ARG A 378 25.98 36.70 -39.12
CA ARG A 378 25.91 36.90 -40.58
C ARG A 378 25.11 38.13 -41.01
N GLU A 379 24.17 38.58 -40.19
CA GLU A 379 23.39 39.79 -40.44
C GLU A 379 24.17 41.03 -40.02
N LEU A 380 24.89 40.97 -38.90
CA LEU A 380 25.81 42.02 -38.46
C LEU A 380 26.96 42.22 -39.44
N GLU A 381 27.53 41.14 -39.99
CA GLU A 381 28.53 41.22 -41.06
C GLU A 381 27.99 41.95 -42.30
N ARG A 382 26.75 41.63 -42.73
CA ARG A 382 26.09 42.33 -43.83
C ARG A 382 25.76 43.78 -43.52
N GLN A 383 25.38 44.10 -42.28
CA GLN A 383 25.13 45.47 -41.84
C GLN A 383 26.41 46.29 -41.82
N LEU A 384 27.52 45.74 -41.35
CA LEU A 384 28.83 46.40 -41.38
C LEU A 384 29.32 46.64 -42.82
N GLU A 385 29.08 45.70 -43.74
CA GLU A 385 29.32 45.91 -45.17
C GLU A 385 28.43 47.02 -45.75
N PHE A 386 27.15 47.08 -45.37
CA PHE A 386 26.20 48.09 -45.84
C PHE A 386 26.45 49.50 -45.25
N GLU A 387 26.80 49.60 -43.97
CA GLU A 387 27.16 50.86 -43.29
C GLU A 387 28.48 51.42 -43.81
N SER A 388 29.41 50.57 -44.25
CA SER A 388 30.61 51.03 -44.96
C SER A 388 30.31 51.67 -46.33
N GLN A 389 29.11 51.46 -46.87
CA GLN A 389 28.70 51.91 -48.21
C GLN A 389 27.69 53.08 -48.22
N ASN A 390 27.01 53.39 -47.12
CA ASN A 390 25.99 54.46 -47.09
C ASN A 390 26.07 55.33 -45.82
N THR A 391 26.87 56.39 -45.88
CA THR A 391 26.69 57.60 -45.06
C THR A 391 25.87 58.62 -45.82
N GLU A 392 24.56 58.74 -45.53
CA GLU A 392 23.79 60.00 -45.40
C GLU A 392 22.27 59.79 -45.34
N ASP A 393 21.64 60.60 -44.48
CA ASP A 393 20.25 61.10 -44.48
C ASP A 393 19.09 60.37 -43.74
N LYS A 394 18.14 61.21 -43.31
CA LYS A 394 17.27 61.18 -42.12
C LYS A 394 15.87 60.56 -42.30
N SER A 395 15.31 60.25 -41.11
CA SER A 395 13.91 60.44 -40.66
C SER A 395 12.78 59.56 -41.21
N GLY A 396 11.90 59.14 -40.29
CA GLY A 396 10.57 58.61 -40.61
C GLY A 396 10.09 57.55 -39.63
N VAL A 397 9.03 57.86 -38.90
CA VAL A 397 8.37 57.07 -37.85
C VAL A 397 7.61 55.88 -38.45
N ASP A 398 7.55 54.73 -37.77
CA ASP A 398 6.26 54.01 -37.65
C ASP A 398 6.09 53.35 -36.28
N LEU A 399 4.91 53.58 -35.72
CA LEU A 399 4.47 53.30 -34.36
C LEU A 399 3.84 51.90 -34.36
N PHE A 400 4.61 50.87 -34.01
CA PHE A 400 4.10 49.50 -34.01
C PHE A 400 3.01 49.31 -32.95
N LEU A 401 1.82 48.96 -33.43
CA LEU A 401 0.69 48.41 -32.66
C LEU A 401 1.21 47.32 -31.73
N VAL A 402 1.08 47.56 -30.42
CA VAL A 402 1.35 46.55 -29.38
C VAL A 402 0.34 45.42 -29.59
N SER A 403 0.81 44.26 -30.05
CA SER A 403 0.02 43.03 -30.04
C SER A 403 -0.51 42.80 -28.62
N GLU A 404 -1.83 42.83 -28.43
CA GLU A 404 -2.49 42.60 -27.14
C GLU A 404 -2.46 41.13 -26.71
N VAL A 405 -1.89 40.24 -27.54
CA VAL A 405 -1.65 38.82 -27.24
C VAL A 405 -0.28 38.68 -26.59
N VAL A 406 -0.24 38.05 -25.41
CA VAL A 406 1.00 37.93 -24.62
C VAL A 406 1.87 36.77 -25.11
N GLY A 407 1.26 35.67 -25.57
CA GLY A 407 1.99 34.48 -26.02
C GLY A 407 2.32 34.46 -27.52
N ASP A 408 3.46 33.86 -27.88
CA ASP A 408 3.77 33.46 -29.26
C ASP A 408 3.26 32.04 -29.55
N TYR A 409 2.20 31.95 -30.36
CA TYR A 409 1.54 30.68 -30.73
C TYR A 409 1.95 30.14 -32.11
N THR A 410 3.01 30.68 -32.72
CA THR A 410 3.45 30.27 -34.07
C THR A 410 3.77 28.77 -34.13
N LYS A 411 4.52 28.27 -33.13
CA LYS A 411 4.85 26.84 -33.05
C LYS A 411 3.63 25.96 -32.81
N LEU A 412 2.69 26.41 -31.98
CA LEU A 412 1.42 25.71 -31.75
C LEU A 412 0.63 25.57 -33.07
N ARG A 413 0.50 26.68 -33.82
CA ARG A 413 -0.15 26.69 -35.13
C ARG A 413 0.48 25.66 -36.07
N ASP A 414 1.80 25.60 -36.13
CA ASP A 414 2.52 24.71 -37.06
C ASP A 414 2.34 23.23 -36.69
N LEU A 415 2.40 22.90 -35.38
CA LEU A 415 2.15 21.54 -34.89
C LEU A 415 0.69 21.10 -35.15
N LEU A 416 -0.28 21.98 -34.95
CA LEU A 416 -1.68 21.72 -35.24
C LEU A 416 -1.93 21.53 -36.74
N ALA A 417 -1.33 22.37 -37.59
CA ALA A 417 -1.41 22.22 -39.04
C ALA A 417 -0.82 20.89 -39.52
N ALA A 418 0.23 20.40 -38.86
CA ALA A 418 0.84 19.10 -39.11
C ALA A 418 0.08 17.92 -38.45
N LYS A 419 -1.02 18.18 -37.73
CA LYS A 419 -1.81 17.18 -36.99
C LYS A 419 -0.99 16.40 -35.94
N GLN A 420 0.06 17.02 -35.42
CA GLN A 420 0.88 16.49 -34.33
C GLN A 420 0.19 16.79 -33.00
N TRP A 421 -0.91 16.10 -32.75
CA TRP A 421 -1.85 16.42 -31.67
C TRP A 421 -1.23 16.41 -30.28
N ARG A 422 -0.36 15.44 -30.01
CA ARG A 422 0.29 15.30 -28.70
C ARG A 422 1.29 16.42 -28.47
N GLU A 423 2.11 16.72 -29.47
CA GLU A 423 3.09 17.81 -29.43
C GLU A 423 2.41 19.18 -29.36
N ALA A 424 1.32 19.37 -30.09
CA ALA A 424 0.51 20.59 -30.06
C ALA A 424 -0.12 20.81 -28.68
N ASP A 425 -0.59 19.76 -28.03
CA ASP A 425 -1.16 19.82 -26.68
C ASP A 425 -0.09 20.16 -25.63
N LEU A 426 1.10 19.55 -25.72
CA LEU A 426 2.24 19.93 -24.88
C LEU A 426 2.67 21.39 -25.10
N GLU A 427 2.74 21.83 -26.35
CA GLU A 427 3.07 23.22 -26.67
C GLU A 427 2.00 24.17 -26.13
N THR A 428 0.71 23.83 -26.23
CA THR A 428 -0.39 24.61 -25.65
C THR A 428 -0.15 24.87 -24.16
N TYR A 429 0.19 23.84 -23.40
CA TYR A 429 0.49 23.98 -21.97
C TYR A 429 1.72 24.82 -21.69
N LYS A 430 2.78 24.64 -22.48
CA LYS A 430 4.00 25.46 -22.38
C LYS A 430 3.69 26.94 -22.57
N ARG A 431 2.90 27.30 -23.58
CA ARG A 431 2.48 28.69 -23.82
C ARG A 431 1.61 29.22 -22.68
N MET A 432 0.71 28.41 -22.13
CA MET A 432 -0.09 28.83 -20.98
C MET A 432 0.74 29.06 -19.71
N LEU A 433 1.76 28.24 -19.46
CA LEU A 433 2.71 28.50 -18.37
C LEU A 433 3.47 29.81 -18.58
N GLU A 434 3.84 30.12 -19.81
CA GLU A 434 4.53 31.36 -20.17
C GLU A 434 3.68 32.59 -19.95
N VAL A 435 2.46 32.60 -20.48
CA VAL A 435 1.49 33.69 -20.28
C VAL A 435 1.16 33.89 -18.81
N ALA A 436 1.10 32.81 -18.02
CA ALA A 436 0.89 32.87 -16.58
C ALA A 436 2.14 33.31 -15.77
N GLY A 437 3.30 33.50 -16.41
CA GLY A 437 4.56 33.85 -15.73
C GLY A 437 5.15 32.70 -14.90
N ARG A 438 4.98 31.45 -15.36
CA ARG A 438 5.28 30.21 -14.62
C ARG A 438 6.23 29.26 -15.33
N ASN A 439 7.01 29.75 -16.30
CA ASN A 439 8.01 28.98 -17.04
C ASN A 439 8.95 28.12 -16.17
N LEU A 440 9.28 28.57 -14.96
CA LEU A 440 10.18 27.87 -14.03
C LEU A 440 9.47 27.02 -12.96
N LYS A 441 8.13 27.04 -12.91
CA LYS A 441 7.33 26.47 -11.80
C LYS A 441 6.58 25.19 -12.17
N GLY A 442 6.71 24.70 -13.39
CA GLY A 442 6.25 23.38 -13.83
C GLY A 442 4.74 23.16 -13.89
N SER A 443 3.92 24.00 -13.24
CA SER A 443 2.45 23.84 -13.26
C SER A 443 1.63 25.09 -12.98
N LEU A 444 0.39 25.15 -13.48
CA LEU A 444 -0.57 26.23 -13.24
C LEU A 444 -1.33 26.02 -11.91
N ARG A 445 -1.52 27.07 -11.12
CA ARG A 445 -2.41 27.04 -9.96
C ARG A 445 -3.80 27.56 -10.34
N VAL A 446 -4.81 27.23 -9.54
CA VAL A 446 -6.20 27.70 -9.71
C VAL A 446 -6.28 29.22 -9.93
N LYS A 447 -5.53 30.01 -9.16
CA LYS A 447 -5.51 31.47 -9.31
C LYS A 447 -4.89 31.95 -10.64
N ASP A 448 -3.96 31.18 -11.20
CA ASP A 448 -3.32 31.53 -12.46
C ASP A 448 -4.31 31.30 -13.61
N VAL A 449 -5.17 30.27 -13.51
CA VAL A 449 -6.27 30.00 -14.46
C VAL A 449 -7.32 31.12 -14.43
N TYR A 450 -7.80 31.53 -13.25
CA TYR A 450 -8.78 32.62 -13.16
C TYR A 450 -8.26 33.96 -13.71
N ASN A 451 -6.96 34.23 -13.53
CA ASN A 451 -6.32 35.46 -14.02
C ASN A 451 -5.83 35.36 -15.47
N PHE A 452 -6.03 34.22 -16.14
CA PHE A 452 -5.51 34.01 -17.49
C PHE A 452 -6.16 35.00 -18.48
N PRO A 453 -5.41 35.63 -19.40
CA PRO A 453 -5.97 36.57 -20.37
C PRO A 453 -6.94 35.87 -21.35
N CYS A 454 -8.17 36.39 -21.49
CA CYS A 454 -9.16 35.79 -22.39
C CYS A 454 -8.72 35.82 -23.86
N LYS A 455 -8.01 36.87 -24.29
CA LYS A 455 -7.51 36.99 -25.68
C LYS A 455 -6.56 35.85 -26.06
N ASP A 456 -5.70 35.45 -25.13
CA ASP A 456 -4.81 34.30 -25.31
C ASP A 456 -5.60 32.98 -25.36
N LEU A 457 -6.63 32.80 -24.53
CA LEU A 457 -7.51 31.61 -24.61
C LEU A 457 -8.27 31.54 -25.94
N VAL A 458 -8.81 32.66 -26.41
CA VAL A 458 -9.48 32.75 -27.72
C VAL A 458 -8.51 32.37 -28.83
N THR A 459 -7.27 32.88 -28.79
CA THR A 459 -6.25 32.56 -29.80
C THR A 459 -5.91 31.06 -29.81
N ILE A 460 -5.74 30.46 -28.63
CA ILE A 460 -5.50 29.01 -28.50
C ILE A 460 -6.69 28.23 -29.06
N ASP A 461 -7.91 28.60 -28.69
CA ASP A 461 -9.14 27.93 -29.10
C ASP A 461 -9.36 27.97 -30.61
N GLU A 462 -9.21 29.15 -31.23
CA GLU A 462 -9.34 29.32 -32.68
C GLU A 462 -8.36 28.45 -33.47
N LEU A 463 -7.12 28.31 -32.98
CA LEU A 463 -6.13 27.43 -33.59
C LEU A 463 -6.56 25.95 -33.50
N TRP A 464 -6.99 25.50 -32.32
CA TRP A 464 -7.46 24.13 -32.11
C TRP A 464 -8.69 23.80 -32.96
N ILE A 465 -9.68 24.69 -33.01
CA ILE A 465 -10.87 24.52 -33.86
C ILE A 465 -10.47 24.42 -35.32
N LYS A 466 -9.67 25.39 -35.81
CA LYS A 466 -9.34 25.52 -37.23
C LYS A 466 -8.67 24.28 -37.79
N TYR A 467 -7.72 23.71 -37.06
CA TYR A 467 -6.92 22.58 -37.57
C TYR A 467 -7.51 21.21 -37.24
N SER A 468 -8.50 21.14 -36.34
CA SER A 468 -9.20 19.89 -35.98
C SER A 468 -10.55 19.71 -36.68
N ASP A 469 -10.88 20.56 -37.67
CA ASP A 469 -12.20 20.62 -38.30
C ASP A 469 -13.34 20.81 -37.28
N GLY A 470 -13.09 21.62 -36.25
CA GLY A 470 -14.03 21.91 -35.16
C GLY A 470 -14.26 20.79 -34.16
N LYS A 471 -13.42 19.74 -34.16
CA LYS A 471 -13.54 18.61 -33.21
C LYS A 471 -12.94 18.91 -31.85
N PHE A 472 -11.89 19.72 -31.80
CA PHE A 472 -11.10 20.03 -30.61
C PHE A 472 -11.08 21.54 -30.36
N GLY A 473 -10.97 21.92 -29.09
CA GLY A 473 -11.05 23.32 -28.66
C GLY A 473 -11.59 23.46 -27.24
N LEU A 474 -11.22 24.56 -26.60
CA LEU A 474 -11.71 24.99 -25.30
C LEU A 474 -13.20 25.34 -25.35
N SER A 475 -13.66 25.98 -26.43
CA SER A 475 -15.09 26.27 -26.64
C SER A 475 -15.90 24.99 -26.86
N VAL A 476 -15.35 24.00 -27.56
CA VAL A 476 -15.95 22.67 -27.72
C VAL A 476 -16.09 21.98 -26.36
N GLN A 477 -15.06 22.03 -25.52
CA GLN A 477 -15.10 21.51 -24.15
C GLN A 477 -16.15 22.23 -23.31
N LYS A 478 -16.20 23.57 -23.37
CA LYS A 478 -17.22 24.37 -22.68
C LYS A 478 -18.64 23.98 -23.10
N GLN A 479 -18.91 23.87 -24.40
CA GLN A 479 -20.23 23.48 -24.92
C GLN A 479 -20.65 22.09 -24.42
N ILE A 480 -19.72 21.13 -24.41
CA ILE A 480 -19.97 19.80 -23.85
C ILE A 480 -20.29 19.90 -22.36
N TYR A 481 -19.49 20.62 -21.59
CA TYR A 481 -19.68 20.83 -20.14
C TYR A 481 -21.05 21.45 -19.83
N GLU A 482 -21.43 22.54 -20.51
CA GLU A 482 -22.73 23.21 -20.35
C GLU A 482 -23.90 22.31 -20.76
N SER A 483 -23.75 21.53 -21.84
CA SER A 483 -24.80 20.61 -22.29
C SER A 483 -25.15 19.50 -21.29
N MET A 484 -24.23 19.19 -20.36
CA MET A 484 -24.42 18.22 -19.29
C MET A 484 -24.86 18.87 -17.97
N GLY A 485 -25.22 20.15 -17.99
CA GLY A 485 -25.66 20.90 -16.82
C GLY A 485 -24.52 21.56 -16.03
N GLY A 486 -23.32 21.65 -16.62
CA GLY A 486 -22.19 22.34 -16.01
C GLY A 486 -22.45 23.83 -15.86
N THR A 487 -22.21 24.35 -14.66
CA THR A 487 -22.31 25.78 -14.35
C THR A 487 -21.02 26.26 -13.68
N LYS A 488 -21.01 27.52 -13.21
CA LYS A 488 -19.95 28.06 -12.34
C LYS A 488 -20.08 27.61 -10.87
N ASP A 489 -21.07 26.76 -10.56
CA ASP A 489 -21.19 26.08 -9.26
C ASP A 489 -20.55 24.70 -9.35
N TYR A 490 -19.75 24.34 -8.35
CA TYR A 490 -18.98 23.10 -8.38
C TYR A 490 -19.90 21.89 -8.18
N ASP A 491 -20.09 21.11 -9.25
CA ASP A 491 -20.72 19.79 -9.21
C ASP A 491 -19.72 18.72 -9.66
N TYR A 492 -19.28 17.91 -8.71
CA TYR A 492 -18.31 16.85 -8.97
C TYR A 492 -18.83 15.81 -9.96
N LYS A 493 -20.12 15.51 -9.95
CA LYS A 493 -20.71 14.51 -10.84
C LYS A 493 -20.69 14.99 -12.28
N VAL A 494 -21.00 16.26 -12.52
CA VAL A 494 -20.93 16.86 -13.86
C VAL A 494 -19.50 16.85 -14.39
N ILE A 495 -18.50 17.10 -13.54
CA ILE A 495 -17.08 17.02 -13.90
C ILE A 495 -16.66 15.59 -14.27
N GLU A 496 -17.16 14.60 -13.53
CA GLU A 496 -16.94 13.18 -13.82
C GLU A 496 -17.58 12.74 -15.14
N ASP A 497 -18.84 13.14 -15.36
CA ASP A 497 -19.59 12.86 -16.59
C ASP A 497 -18.93 13.55 -17.80
N PHE A 498 -18.44 14.77 -17.61
CA PHE A 498 -17.59 15.45 -18.59
C PHE A 498 -16.34 14.66 -18.92
N GLY A 499 -15.57 14.26 -17.91
CA GLY A 499 -14.35 13.47 -18.11
C GLY A 499 -14.61 12.14 -18.82
N ASN A 500 -15.74 11.49 -18.57
CA ASN A 500 -16.17 10.30 -19.31
C ASN A 500 -16.50 10.62 -20.77
N ARG A 501 -17.17 11.76 -21.03
CA ARG A 501 -17.66 12.15 -22.35
C ARG A 501 -16.58 12.54 -23.35
N VAL A 502 -15.47 13.09 -22.85
CA VAL A 502 -14.31 13.54 -23.64
C VAL A 502 -13.13 12.55 -23.58
N GLY A 503 -13.32 11.38 -22.97
CA GLY A 503 -12.33 10.29 -23.00
C GLY A 503 -11.18 10.45 -22.02
N TRP A 504 -11.35 11.27 -20.98
CA TRP A 504 -10.34 11.49 -19.94
C TRP A 504 -10.50 10.55 -18.75
N ARG A 505 -11.59 9.78 -18.71
CA ARG A 505 -11.88 8.78 -17.68
C ARG A 505 -12.26 7.45 -18.31
N GLN A 506 -11.81 6.38 -17.67
CA GLN A 506 -12.16 5.01 -18.02
C GLN A 506 -12.33 4.21 -16.73
N ASP A 507 -13.37 3.37 -16.64
CA ASP A 507 -13.67 2.52 -15.48
C ASP A 507 -13.71 3.28 -14.14
N GLY A 508 -14.31 4.49 -14.17
CA GLY A 508 -14.43 5.37 -12.99
C GLY A 508 -13.12 6.03 -12.56
N LYS A 509 -12.04 5.91 -13.33
CA LYS A 509 -10.72 6.47 -13.01
C LYS A 509 -10.27 7.48 -14.07
N TRP A 510 -9.69 8.57 -13.62
CA TRP A 510 -9.01 9.53 -14.50
C TRP A 510 -7.77 8.90 -15.13
N LEU A 511 -7.64 9.01 -16.44
CA LEU A 511 -6.49 8.50 -17.21
C LEU A 511 -5.26 9.39 -17.00
N ARG A 512 -4.04 8.82 -17.07
CA ARG A 512 -2.81 9.62 -17.06
C ARG A 512 -2.59 10.12 -18.48
N TYR A 513 -1.84 11.22 -18.64
CA TYR A 513 -1.58 11.82 -19.94
C TYR A 513 -1.11 10.81 -20.99
N HIS A 514 -0.17 9.94 -20.62
CA HIS A 514 0.37 8.88 -21.48
C HIS A 514 -0.64 7.82 -21.91
N TYR A 515 -1.77 7.69 -21.22
CA TYR A 515 -2.86 6.77 -21.56
C TYR A 515 -4.01 7.44 -22.34
N LEU A 516 -3.92 8.75 -22.59
CA LEU A 516 -4.91 9.46 -23.41
C LEU A 516 -4.71 9.14 -24.89
N THR A 517 -5.82 9.09 -25.62
CA THR A 517 -5.79 8.82 -27.07
C THR A 517 -5.68 10.13 -27.84
N PHE A 518 -4.59 10.32 -28.59
CA PHE A 518 -4.34 11.49 -29.45
C PHE A 518 -4.66 11.16 -30.91
N SER A 519 -5.93 10.89 -31.21
CA SER A 519 -6.38 10.51 -32.55
C SER A 519 -7.69 11.18 -32.91
N GLU A 520 -7.81 11.67 -34.15
CA GLU A 520 -9.07 12.21 -34.71
C GLU A 520 -10.22 11.19 -34.78
N LYS A 521 -9.93 9.90 -34.53
CA LYS A 521 -10.89 8.80 -34.57
C LYS A 521 -11.82 8.78 -33.35
N TYR A 522 -11.50 9.49 -32.26
CA TYR A 522 -12.24 9.41 -31.01
C TYR A 522 -12.64 10.79 -30.45
N GLU A 523 -13.78 10.78 -29.78
CA GLU A 523 -14.45 11.73 -28.87
C GLU A 523 -14.14 13.24 -29.04
N MET A 524 -15.15 13.97 -29.53
CA MET A 524 -15.21 15.44 -29.60
C MET A 524 -14.84 16.09 -28.25
N GLY A 525 -14.02 17.14 -28.30
CA GLY A 525 -13.57 17.89 -27.11
C GLY A 525 -12.45 17.22 -26.30
N CYS A 526 -11.89 16.09 -26.76
CA CYS A 526 -10.83 15.39 -26.01
C CYS A 526 -9.51 16.17 -25.91
N LEU A 527 -9.30 17.20 -26.73
CA LEU A 527 -8.11 18.07 -26.73
C LEU A 527 -8.50 19.55 -26.78
N PRO A 528 -7.65 20.45 -26.25
CA PRO A 528 -6.42 20.17 -25.48
C PRO A 528 -6.68 19.67 -24.04
N VAL A 529 -5.77 18.85 -23.50
CA VAL A 529 -5.81 18.32 -22.12
C VAL A 529 -4.78 19.00 -21.21
N SER A 530 -3.66 19.46 -21.79
CA SER A 530 -2.43 19.60 -20.99
C SER A 530 -2.47 20.64 -19.86
N PHE A 531 -3.40 21.60 -19.85
CA PHE A 531 -3.52 22.52 -18.71
C PHE A 531 -4.33 21.97 -17.53
N TYR A 532 -4.88 20.75 -17.66
CA TYR A 532 -5.56 19.99 -16.60
C TYR A 532 -4.70 18.85 -16.02
N LEU A 533 -3.42 18.74 -16.43
CA LEU A 533 -2.50 17.64 -16.14
C LEU A 533 -2.32 17.27 -14.66
N GLU A 534 -2.56 18.20 -13.73
CA GLU A 534 -2.36 17.96 -12.30
C GLU A 534 -3.49 17.17 -11.62
N ARG A 535 -4.51 16.70 -12.35
CA ARG A 535 -5.63 15.89 -11.82
C ARG A 535 -6.34 16.49 -10.61
N VAL A 536 -6.33 17.81 -10.49
CA VAL A 536 -7.12 18.48 -9.46
C VAL A 536 -8.44 18.82 -10.11
N ALA A 537 -9.53 18.19 -9.67
CA ALA A 537 -10.89 18.52 -10.13
C ALA A 537 -11.17 20.04 -10.03
N SER A 538 -10.47 20.73 -9.12
CA SER A 538 -10.52 22.19 -8.98
C SER A 538 -9.85 22.98 -10.12
N LEU A 539 -8.78 22.47 -10.76
CA LEU A 539 -8.17 23.12 -11.94
C LEU A 539 -9.04 22.93 -13.17
N LEU A 540 -9.60 21.73 -13.34
CA LEU A 540 -10.56 21.44 -14.40
C LEU A 540 -11.77 22.36 -14.29
N PHE A 541 -12.39 22.38 -13.12
CA PHE A 541 -13.51 23.27 -12.83
C PHE A 541 -13.16 24.74 -13.00
N ALA A 542 -12.01 25.21 -12.49
CA ALA A 542 -11.59 26.60 -12.67
C ALA A 542 -11.41 26.98 -14.14
N GLY A 543 -10.90 26.05 -14.97
CA GLY A 543 -10.83 26.22 -16.42
C GLY A 543 -12.22 26.37 -17.04
N MET A 544 -13.18 25.50 -16.68
CA MET A 544 -14.56 25.61 -17.17
C MET A 544 -15.21 26.94 -16.77
N CYS A 545 -15.05 27.37 -15.52
CA CYS A 545 -15.52 28.68 -15.07
C CYS A 545 -14.91 29.81 -15.90
N LYS A 546 -13.60 29.74 -16.17
CA LYS A 546 -12.89 30.73 -16.95
C LYS A 546 -13.35 30.77 -18.41
N PHE A 547 -13.68 29.62 -19.01
CA PHE A 547 -14.20 29.56 -20.38
C PHE A 547 -15.58 30.19 -20.49
N ILE A 548 -16.41 30.02 -19.45
CA ILE A 548 -17.70 30.71 -19.35
C ILE A 548 -17.47 32.22 -19.11
N ASP A 549 -16.48 32.64 -18.30
CA ASP A 549 -16.15 34.06 -18.09
C ASP A 549 -15.65 34.76 -19.35
N CYS A 550 -14.89 34.05 -20.20
CA CYS A 550 -14.31 34.59 -21.41
C CYS A 550 -15.23 34.53 -22.64
N ASP A 551 -16.46 34.01 -22.48
CA ASP A 551 -17.42 33.79 -23.58
C ASP A 551 -16.78 33.10 -24.80
N LEU A 552 -15.97 32.06 -24.54
CA LEU A 552 -15.43 31.19 -25.59
C LEU A 552 -16.53 30.49 -26.39
#